data_AF-A0A0Q5UYE7-F1
#
_entry.id   AF-A0A0Q5UYE7-F1
#
_cell.length_a   1.000
_cell.length_b   1.000
_cell.length_c   1.000
_cell.angle_alpha   90.00
_cell.angle_beta   90.00
_cell.angle_gamma   90.00
#
_symmetry.space_group_name_H-M   'P 1'
#
loop_
_entity.id
_entity.type
_entity.pdbx_description
1 polymer ?
#
loop_
_entity_poly.entity_id
_entity_poly.type
_entity_poly.pdbx_seq_one_letter_code
_entity_poly.pdbx_strand_id
1 'polypeptide(L)'
;MIDQFADAVLAAGVCPAAPPGMQVYADQIQSWVKWGVLAVLGICFFASVGMLIWGRVTHHPRGARLGMDGILICVVGAILYVVGYVIVQSIVGEGC
;
A
#
# COMPACT_ATOMS: atom_id res chain seq x y z
N MET A 1 4.61 1.63 -20.78
CA MET A 1 4.32 2.94 -21.42
C MET A 1 3.56 2.78 -22.74
N ILE A 2 3.39 1.57 -23.29
CA ILE A 2 2.58 1.35 -24.51
C ILE A 2 1.14 0.90 -24.16
N ASP A 3 0.93 0.28 -22.99
CA ASP A 3 -0.40 -0.19 -22.57
C ASP A 3 -1.41 0.94 -22.29
N GLN A 4 -0.92 2.10 -21.85
CA GLN A 4 -1.75 3.20 -21.35
C GLN A 4 -2.62 3.89 -22.43
N PHE A 5 -2.29 3.73 -23.72
CA PHE A 5 -3.05 4.35 -24.81
C PHE A 5 -4.16 3.45 -25.36
N ALA A 6 -4.05 2.12 -25.19
CA ALA A 6 -5.06 1.17 -25.65
C ALA A 6 -6.28 1.16 -24.71
N ASP A 7 -6.01 1.26 -23.40
CA ASP A 7 -7.02 1.31 -22.35
C ASP A 7 -7.87 2.59 -22.47
N ALA A 8 -7.25 3.74 -22.80
CA ALA A 8 -7.94 5.02 -22.97
C ALA A 8 -8.99 5.05 -24.09
N VAL A 9 -8.84 4.23 -25.15
CA VAL A 9 -9.81 4.16 -26.26
C VAL A 9 -10.96 3.20 -25.92
N LEU A 10 -10.68 2.14 -25.17
CA LEU A 10 -11.71 1.25 -24.60
C LEU A 10 -12.51 1.95 -23.48
N ALA A 11 -11.88 2.91 -22.81
CA ALA A 11 -12.43 3.64 -21.67
C ALA A 11 -13.55 4.62 -21.97
N ALA A 12 -13.49 5.27 -23.13
CA ALA A 12 -14.44 6.32 -23.48
C ALA A 12 -15.90 5.84 -23.64
N GLY A 13 -16.15 4.54 -23.73
CA GLY A 13 -17.50 3.97 -23.91
C GLY A 13 -18.20 3.48 -22.64
N VAL A 14 -17.47 3.27 -21.53
CA VAL A 14 -18.00 2.58 -20.33
C VAL A 14 -17.71 3.35 -19.03
N CYS A 15 -16.86 4.38 -19.06
CA CYS A 15 -16.43 5.06 -17.85
C CYS A 15 -17.26 6.31 -17.50
N PRO A 16 -17.69 6.46 -16.24
CA PRO A 16 -18.30 7.70 -15.78
C PRO A 16 -17.25 8.82 -15.81
N ALA A 17 -17.44 9.79 -16.70
CA ALA A 17 -16.61 10.99 -16.76
C ALA A 17 -16.64 11.68 -15.40
N ALA A 18 -15.51 11.68 -14.70
CA ALA A 18 -15.37 12.40 -13.44
C ALA A 18 -15.66 13.89 -13.68
N PRO A 19 -16.48 14.54 -12.82
CA PRO A 19 -16.78 15.96 -12.95
C PRO A 19 -15.50 16.79 -13.04
N PRO A 20 -15.41 17.74 -13.99
CA PRO A 20 -14.21 18.52 -14.24
C PRO A 20 -13.75 19.22 -12.94
N GLY A 21 -12.49 18.99 -12.55
CA GLY A 21 -11.86 19.58 -11.36
C GLY A 21 -11.63 18.65 -10.17
N MET A 22 -12.30 17.48 -10.09
CA MET A 22 -12.14 16.56 -8.95
C MET A 22 -10.99 15.56 -9.08
N GLN A 23 -10.46 15.36 -10.29
CA GLN A 23 -9.33 14.45 -10.54
C GLN A 23 -8.05 14.90 -9.82
N VAL A 24 -7.77 16.21 -9.81
CA VAL A 24 -6.59 16.79 -9.13
C VAL A 24 -6.62 16.53 -7.62
N TYR A 25 -7.82 16.58 -7.01
CA TYR A 25 -7.97 16.28 -5.59
C TYR A 25 -7.84 14.78 -5.29
N ALA A 26 -8.37 13.91 -6.17
CA ALA A 26 -8.22 12.47 -6.03
C ALA A 26 -6.74 12.05 -6.12
N ASP A 27 -6.00 12.56 -7.11
CA ASP A 27 -4.57 12.27 -7.30
C ASP A 27 -3.73 12.74 -6.11
N GLN A 28 -4.03 13.94 -5.59
CA GLN A 28 -3.30 14.49 -4.46
C GLN A 28 -3.52 13.65 -3.20
N ILE A 29 -4.77 13.28 -2.88
CA ILE A 29 -5.08 12.42 -1.73
C ILE A 29 -4.41 11.05 -1.87
N GLN A 30 -4.50 10.43 -3.05
CA GLN A 30 -3.87 9.13 -3.29
C GLN A 30 -2.35 9.19 -3.16
N SER A 31 -1.71 10.30 -3.57
CA SER A 31 -0.27 10.49 -3.40
C SER A 31 0.12 10.52 -1.92
N TRP A 32 -0.59 11.28 -1.08
CA TRP A 32 -0.33 11.37 0.35
C TRP A 32 -0.55 10.03 1.05
N VAL A 33 -1.58 9.29 0.67
CA VAL A 33 -1.86 7.95 1.23
C VAL A 33 -0.74 6.97 0.88
N LYS A 34 -0.26 6.96 -0.38
CA LYS A 34 0.85 6.09 -0.81
C LYS A 34 2.13 6.36 -0.02
N TRP A 35 2.51 7.63 0.12
CA TRP A 35 3.68 8.00 0.92
C TRP A 35 3.50 7.73 2.41
N GLY A 36 2.30 7.94 2.95
CA GLY A 36 1.96 7.64 4.33
C GLY A 36 2.10 6.16 4.65
N VAL A 37 1.54 5.27 3.81
CA VAL A 37 1.65 3.83 4.04
C VAL A 37 3.07 3.32 3.84
N LEU A 38 3.81 3.86 2.86
CA LEU A 38 5.23 3.53 2.69
C LEU A 38 6.05 3.86 3.94
N ALA A 39 5.80 5.02 4.55
CA ALA A 39 6.45 5.43 5.78
C ALA A 39 6.10 4.51 6.96
N VAL A 40 4.81 4.17 7.12
CA VAL A 40 4.36 3.24 8.18
C VAL A 40 4.99 1.86 8.03
N LEU A 41 4.98 1.30 6.81
CA LEU A 41 5.60 -0.01 6.54
C LEU A 41 7.11 0.01 6.81
N GLY A 42 7.79 1.10 6.45
CA GLY A 42 9.20 1.30 6.79
C GLY A 42 9.45 1.25 8.30
N ILE A 43 8.71 2.04 9.07
CA ILE A 43 8.86 2.10 10.54
C ILE A 43 8.57 0.74 11.18
N CYS A 44 7.49 0.07 10.77
CA CYS A 44 7.13 -1.24 11.30
C CYS A 44 8.19 -2.31 10.98
N PHE A 45 8.78 -2.26 9.78
CA PHE A 45 9.88 -3.14 9.41
C PHE A 45 11.12 -2.91 10.29
N PHE A 46 11.55 -1.65 10.45
CA PHE A 46 12.70 -1.32 11.30
C PHE A 46 12.47 -1.65 12.78
N ALA A 47 11.26 -1.42 13.30
CA ALA A 47 10.90 -1.79 14.66
C ALA A 47 10.95 -3.31 14.90
N SER A 48 10.47 -4.11 13.93
CA SER A 48 10.49 -5.57 14.00
C SER A 48 11.93 -6.12 13.92
N VAL A 49 12.76 -5.55 13.03
CA VAL A 49 14.19 -5.89 12.95
C VAL A 49 14.93 -5.51 14.22
N GLY A 50 14.62 -4.35 14.82
CA GLY A 50 15.19 -3.91 16.10
C GLY A 50 14.89 -4.89 17.23
N MET A 51 13.65 -5.36 17.32
CA MET A 51 13.25 -6.38 18.29
C MET A 51 13.92 -7.74 18.06
N LEU A 52 14.16 -8.14 16.80
CA LEU A 52 14.90 -9.36 16.50
C LEU A 52 16.35 -9.30 16.96
N ILE A 53 17.03 -8.18 16.70
CA ILE A 53 18.42 -7.97 17.12
C ILE A 53 18.49 -7.99 18.66
N TRP A 54 17.61 -7.25 19.34
CA TRP A 54 17.55 -7.22 20.80
C TRP A 54 17.25 -8.58 21.43
N GLY A 55 16.36 -9.36 20.82
CA GLY A 55 16.01 -10.71 21.26
C GLY A 55 17.15 -11.72 21.12
N ARG A 56 18.06 -11.53 20.15
CA ARG A 56 19.26 -12.37 19.98
C ARG A 56 20.35 -12.04 20.99
N VAL A 57 20.55 -10.75 21.30
CA VAL A 57 21.54 -10.30 22.30
C VAL A 57 21.18 -10.79 23.71
N THR A 58 19.89 -10.85 24.04
CA THR A 58 19.40 -11.23 25.38
C THR A 58 19.26 -12.74 25.61
N HIS A 59 19.63 -13.59 24.64
CA HIS A 59 19.55 -15.06 24.70
C HIS A 59 18.18 -15.62 25.13
N HIS A 60 17.11 -14.83 25.04
CA HIS A 60 15.80 -15.22 25.53
C HIS A 60 14.97 -15.85 24.41
N PRO A 61 14.69 -17.17 24.45
CA PRO A 61 14.05 -17.89 23.33
C PRO A 61 12.61 -17.44 23.00
N ARG A 62 11.94 -16.75 23.93
CA ARG A 62 10.60 -16.16 23.71
C ARG A 62 10.64 -14.80 23.02
N GLY A 63 11.71 -14.02 23.17
CA GLY A 63 11.83 -12.68 22.59
C GLY A 63 11.98 -12.71 21.07
N ALA A 64 12.71 -13.69 20.53
CA ALA A 64 12.87 -13.85 19.08
C ALA A 64 11.57 -14.24 18.35
N ARG A 65 10.62 -14.90 19.03
CA ARG A 65 9.30 -15.22 18.46
C ARG A 65 8.45 -13.96 18.27
N LEU A 66 8.45 -13.06 19.24
CA LEU A 66 7.75 -11.78 19.16
C LEU A 66 8.23 -10.91 17.99
N GLY A 67 9.53 -10.90 17.71
CA GLY A 67 10.07 -10.19 16.54
C GLY A 67 9.66 -10.84 15.21
N MET A 68 9.57 -12.17 15.15
CA MET A 68 9.15 -12.90 13.96
C MET A 68 7.66 -12.71 13.67
N ASP A 69 6.81 -12.74 14.71
CA ASP A 69 5.38 -12.44 14.59
C ASP A 69 5.15 -10.98 14.15
N GLY A 70 6.02 -10.06 14.59
CA GLY A 70 6.06 -8.66 14.14
C GLY A 70 6.36 -8.49 12.64
N ILE A 71 7.34 -9.23 12.10
CA ILE A 71 7.59 -9.21 10.65
C ILE A 71 6.40 -9.80 9.88
N LEU A 72 5.80 -10.88 10.39
CA LEU A 72 4.65 -11.51 9.75
C LEU A 72 3.48 -10.54 9.61
N ILE A 73 3.18 -9.77 10.67
CA ILE A 73 2.08 -8.80 10.63
C ILE A 73 2.37 -7.61 9.73
N CYS A 74 3.64 -7.19 9.58
CA CYS A 74 4.04 -6.19 8.60
C CYS A 74 3.74 -6.65 7.16
N VAL A 75 4.05 -7.90 6.84
CA VAL A 75 3.80 -8.47 5.51
C VAL A 75 2.30 -8.57 5.23
N VAL A 76 1.51 -9.03 6.19
CA VAL A 76 0.04 -9.08 6.05
C VAL A 76 -0.54 -7.67 5.87
N GLY A 77 -0.08 -6.69 6.64
CA GLY A 77 -0.49 -5.28 6.49
C GLY A 77 -0.18 -4.71 5.10
N ALA A 78 0.98 -5.04 4.54
CA ALA A 78 1.35 -4.63 3.18
C ALA A 78 0.42 -5.23 2.12
N ILE A 79 0.08 -6.52 2.24
CA ILE A 79 -0.85 -7.19 1.32
C ILE A 79 -2.24 -6.57 1.41
N LEU A 80 -2.76 -6.35 2.63
CA LEU A 80 -4.07 -5.72 2.84
C LEU A 80 -4.14 -4.32 2.23
N TYR A 81 -3.07 -3.53 2.35
CA TYR A 81 -2.99 -2.21 1.72
C TYR A 81 -3.07 -2.30 0.19
N VAL A 82 -2.31 -3.21 -0.43
CA VAL A 82 -2.33 -3.38 -1.89
C VAL A 82 -3.72 -3.79 -2.38
N VAL A 83 -4.36 -4.75 -1.71
CA VAL A 83 -5.72 -5.19 -2.06
C VAL A 83 -6.72 -4.04 -1.93
N GLY A 84 -6.70 -3.29 -0.83
CA GLY A 84 -7.56 -2.13 -0.65
C GLY A 84 -7.30 -1.02 -1.68
N TYR A 85 -6.03 -0.77 -2.01
CA TYR A 85 -5.65 0.21 -3.02
C TYR A 85 -6.16 -0.16 -4.41
N VAL A 86 -6.06 -1.43 -4.82
CA VAL A 86 -6.58 -1.91 -6.10
C VAL A 86 -8.10 -1.73 -6.17
N ILE A 87 -8.83 -2.07 -5.11
CA ILE A 87 -10.29 -1.89 -5.07
C ILE A 87 -10.67 -0.41 -5.23
N VAL A 88 -9.98 0.49 -4.52
CA VAL A 88 -10.24 1.94 -4.63
C VAL A 88 -9.90 2.47 -6.02
N GLN A 89 -8.82 1.99 -6.65
CA GLN A 89 -8.49 2.33 -8.03
C GLN A 89 -9.54 1.80 -9.02
N SER A 90 -10.11 0.61 -8.81
CA SER A 90 -11.18 0.10 -9.67
C SER A 90 -12.52 0.84 -9.52
N ILE A 91 -12.72 1.58 -8.43
CA ILE A 91 -13.95 2.34 -8.16
C ILE A 91 -13.80 3.82 -8.53
N VAL A 92 -12.64 4.42 -8.24
CA VAL A 92 -12.38 5.87 -8.36
C VAL A 92 -11.50 6.18 -9.56
N GLY A 93 -10.54 5.30 -9.86
CA GLY A 93 -9.89 5.28 -11.15
C GLY A 93 -10.91 4.79 -12.17
N GLU A 94 -10.83 5.39 -13.35
CA GLU A 94 -11.62 5.03 -14.52
C GLU A 94 -11.81 3.49 -14.54
N GLY A 95 -13.06 3.03 -14.47
CA GLY A 95 -13.44 1.61 -14.57
C GLY A 95 -13.23 1.05 -15.99
N CYS A 96 -12.17 1.56 -16.60
CA CYS A 96 -11.55 1.40 -17.89
C CYS A 96 -10.21 2.17 -17.75
#